data_AF-A0A966PAM4-F1
#
_entry.id   AF-A0A966PAM4-F1
#
_cell.length_a   1.000
_cell.length_b   1.000
_cell.length_c   1.000
_cell.angle_alpha   90.00
_cell.angle_beta   90.00
_cell.angle_gamma   90.00
#
_symmetry.space_group_name_H-M   'P 1'
#
loop_
_entity.id
_entity.type
_entity.pdbx_description
1 polymer ?
#
loop_
_entity_poly.entity_id
_entity_poly.type
_entity_poly.pdbx_seq_one_letter_code
_entity_poly.pdbx_strand_id
1 'polypeptide(L)'
;YREKVLSELSRRRELAREQIEHLIHHRDRLATAFERARLAATDVVGDLDEFDELADEIEKSVGLMSGVSSPAFVDHTADPEAIPQRNMIVSGSDSDSNQELSGAGSIHDEVESEASSIDDVDLSGVVEPDDDSGSHPNESLETDEGESHKAAVKAEHPSTEQSTDRMAEVVHLFGPKKASHLSQPSDEVGESQEAPMESSVKEETPKPIRAVEKKSVDELFARLREAKVEDVARTLAETPKRVTPTAEDSTVVDRPRKIVVPLTNPALFEQRDTVLAPINIAMASTAKRVLADFENGALTLLQMKKFAVSMDTLVPSAEAMTQELVEAIADDLMNAALAGAQSVARGLKADLRKRVTKTLVLQVVSPQVAELIVTPLRMQLQRSIEQCNADKNEMSGLTRSAFRELKIQRIDMITSDLSCLAYGRGSYLALSPGSQICWIVDPNGPSCADAEDNSLAGPCSVGDEFPTGHLHPTCHGGCRCLISPVGD
;
A
#
# COMPACT_ATOMS: atom_id res chain seq x y z
N TYR A 1 14.34 7.72 52.93
CA TYR A 1 15.07 6.57 52.34
C TYR A 1 14.10 5.56 51.74
N ARG A 2 13.25 4.91 52.56
CA ARG A 2 12.25 3.89 52.13
C ARG A 2 11.42 4.29 50.90
N GLU A 3 10.88 5.51 50.86
CA GLU A 3 10.09 6.00 49.71
C GLU A 3 10.88 6.06 48.40
N LYS A 4 12.15 6.53 48.43
CA LYS A 4 13.02 6.56 47.23
C LYS A 4 13.31 5.15 46.70
N VAL A 5 13.40 4.15 47.58
CA VAL A 5 13.58 2.74 47.17
C VAL A 5 12.30 2.19 46.55
N LEU A 6 11.13 2.55 47.10
CA LEU A 6 9.84 2.13 46.55
C LEU A 6 9.55 2.79 45.19
N SER A 7 9.85 4.08 45.01
CA SER A 7 9.68 4.76 43.72
C SER A 7 10.61 4.21 42.63
N GLU A 8 11.86 3.90 42.99
CA GLU A 8 12.82 3.27 42.07
C GLU A 8 12.41 1.84 41.70
N LEU A 9 11.91 1.04 42.65
CA LEU A 9 11.35 -0.28 42.36
C LEU A 9 10.09 -0.21 41.48
N SER A 10 9.21 0.76 41.72
CA SER A 10 8.04 0.99 40.86
C SER A 10 8.45 1.35 39.43
N ARG A 11 9.44 2.24 39.27
CA ARG A 11 9.97 2.63 37.95
C ARG A 11 10.59 1.45 37.20
N ARG A 12 11.36 0.60 37.89
CA ARG A 12 11.95 -0.62 37.29
C ARG A 12 10.90 -1.65 36.92
N ARG A 13 9.84 -1.79 37.73
CA ARG A 13 8.70 -2.66 37.42
C ARG A 13 7.95 -2.20 36.17
N GLU A 14 7.80 -0.89 35.98
CA GLU A 14 7.12 -0.34 34.80
C GLU A 14 7.98 -0.51 33.54
N LEU A 15 9.26 -0.15 33.61
CA LEU A 15 10.20 -0.37 32.50
C LEU A 15 10.29 -1.86 32.10
N ALA A 16 10.22 -2.78 33.07
CA ALA A 16 10.16 -4.21 32.78
C ALA A 16 8.85 -4.64 32.12
N ARG A 17 7.71 -3.97 32.39
CA ARG A 17 6.43 -4.22 31.69
C ARG A 17 6.49 -3.74 30.25
N GLU A 18 6.95 -2.50 30.03
CA GLU A 18 7.16 -1.94 28.69
C GLU A 18 8.05 -2.85 27.84
N GLN A 19 9.13 -3.39 28.42
CA GLN A 19 10.00 -4.38 27.76
C GLN A 19 9.29 -5.71 27.44
N ILE A 20 8.43 -6.22 28.32
CA ILE A 20 7.66 -7.44 28.09
C ILE A 20 6.61 -7.22 26.99
N GLU A 21 5.89 -6.11 27.00
CA GLU A 21 4.91 -5.74 25.97
C GLU A 21 5.58 -5.59 24.60
N HIS A 22 6.73 -4.91 24.54
CA HIS A 22 7.54 -4.81 23.33
C HIS A 22 7.99 -6.20 22.83
N LEU A 23 8.45 -7.10 23.71
CA LEU A 23 8.81 -8.47 23.35
C LEU A 23 7.61 -9.30 22.85
N ILE A 24 6.42 -9.11 23.41
CA ILE A 24 5.18 -9.74 22.94
C ILE A 24 4.84 -9.25 21.53
N HIS A 25 4.87 -7.93 21.29
CA HIS A 25 4.65 -7.36 19.95
C HIS A 25 5.66 -7.87 18.92
N HIS A 26 6.94 -7.98 19.26
CA HIS A 26 7.96 -8.56 18.36
C HIS A 26 7.75 -10.06 18.12
N ARG A 27 7.37 -10.84 19.13
CA ARG A 27 7.00 -12.25 18.97
C ARG A 27 5.82 -12.40 18.01
N ASP A 28 4.77 -11.61 18.18
CA ASP A 28 3.54 -11.72 17.40
C ASP A 28 3.76 -11.25 15.95
N ARG A 29 4.62 -10.23 15.74
CA ARG A 29 5.11 -9.83 14.42
C ARG A 29 5.92 -10.94 13.75
N LEU A 30 6.84 -11.60 14.47
CA LEU A 30 7.64 -12.71 13.95
C LEU A 30 6.77 -13.94 13.62
N ALA A 31 5.77 -14.27 14.46
CA ALA A 31 4.82 -15.33 14.19
C ALA A 31 3.99 -15.04 12.92
N THR A 32 3.53 -13.79 12.75
CA THR A 32 2.80 -13.35 11.55
C THR A 32 3.68 -13.40 10.30
N ALA A 33 4.96 -13.00 10.40
CA ALA A 33 5.90 -13.09 9.29
C ALA A 33 6.22 -14.54 8.91
N PHE A 34 6.38 -15.43 9.90
CA PHE A 34 6.62 -16.85 9.67
C PHE A 34 5.42 -17.54 9.01
N GLU A 35 4.19 -17.22 9.43
CA GLU A 35 3.00 -17.80 8.82
C GLU A 35 2.81 -17.34 7.36
N ARG A 36 3.13 -16.08 7.05
CA ARG A 36 3.17 -15.59 5.65
C ARG A 36 4.26 -16.29 4.83
N ALA A 37 5.46 -16.45 5.36
CA ALA A 37 6.53 -17.19 4.70
C ALA A 37 6.16 -18.66 4.47
N ARG A 38 5.42 -19.28 5.41
CA ARG A 38 4.89 -20.64 5.27
C ARG A 38 3.84 -20.73 4.16
N LEU A 39 2.92 -19.77 4.08
CA LEU A 39 1.92 -19.70 3.02
C LEU A 39 2.58 -19.52 1.65
N ALA A 40 3.48 -18.54 1.50
CA ALA A 40 4.21 -18.31 0.24
C ALA A 40 5.07 -19.52 -0.18
N ALA A 41 5.70 -20.22 0.78
CA ALA A 41 6.43 -21.46 0.48
C ALA A 41 5.50 -22.63 0.11
N THR A 42 4.25 -22.63 0.58
CA THR A 42 3.24 -23.63 0.17
C THR A 42 2.71 -23.32 -1.22
N ASP A 43 2.51 -22.04 -1.54
CA ASP A 43 2.12 -21.51 -2.86
C ASP A 43 3.14 -21.96 -3.93
N VAL A 44 4.43 -21.66 -3.72
CA VAL A 44 5.51 -22.05 -4.63
C VAL A 44 5.66 -23.58 -4.77
N VAL A 45 5.31 -24.37 -3.75
CA VAL A 45 5.27 -25.84 -3.89
C VAL A 45 4.07 -26.28 -4.72
N GLY A 46 2.90 -25.64 -4.57
CA GLY A 46 1.75 -25.85 -5.45
C GLY A 46 2.04 -25.50 -6.91
N ASP A 47 2.67 -24.35 -7.17
CA ASP A 47 3.12 -23.97 -8.51
C ASP A 47 4.05 -25.04 -9.12
N LEU A 48 4.98 -25.59 -8.33
CA LEU A 48 5.90 -26.64 -8.79
C LEU A 48 5.17 -27.96 -9.07
N ASP A 49 4.19 -28.35 -8.25
CA ASP A 49 3.35 -29.52 -8.51
C ASP A 49 2.53 -29.32 -9.81
N GLU A 50 2.00 -28.10 -10.07
CA GLU A 50 1.33 -27.75 -11.33
C GLU A 50 2.28 -27.79 -12.54
N PHE A 51 3.55 -27.35 -12.38
CA PHE A 51 4.56 -27.46 -13.43
C PHE A 51 4.94 -28.91 -13.74
N ASP A 52 5.03 -29.77 -12.73
CA ASP A 52 5.30 -31.21 -12.91
C ASP A 52 4.10 -31.92 -13.58
N GLU A 53 2.85 -31.61 -13.21
CA GLU A 53 1.65 -32.10 -13.92
C GLU A 53 1.62 -31.64 -15.39
N LEU A 54 2.01 -30.39 -15.67
CA LEU A 54 2.09 -29.86 -17.03
C LEU A 54 3.21 -30.52 -17.83
N ALA A 55 4.35 -30.82 -17.20
CA ALA A 55 5.45 -31.56 -17.83
C ALA A 55 5.05 -32.99 -18.19
N ASP A 56 4.34 -33.70 -17.30
CA ASP A 56 3.80 -35.04 -17.55
C ASP A 56 2.78 -35.05 -18.71
N GLU A 57 1.87 -34.06 -18.77
CA GLU A 57 0.91 -33.96 -19.89
C GLU A 57 1.61 -33.58 -21.21
N ILE A 58 2.68 -32.77 -21.17
CA ILE A 58 3.53 -32.52 -22.34
C ILE A 58 4.23 -33.80 -22.79
N GLU A 59 4.89 -34.56 -21.89
CA GLU A 59 5.57 -35.81 -22.25
C GLU A 59 4.59 -36.84 -22.83
N LYS A 60 3.39 -36.93 -22.26
CA LYS A 60 2.28 -37.76 -22.75
C LYS A 60 1.76 -37.32 -24.12
N SER A 61 1.66 -36.01 -24.37
CA SER A 61 1.29 -35.47 -25.70
C SER A 61 2.38 -35.77 -26.75
N VAL A 62 3.66 -35.65 -26.38
CA VAL A 62 4.82 -36.01 -27.22
C VAL A 62 4.89 -37.52 -27.45
N GLY A 63 4.54 -38.32 -26.45
CA GLY A 63 4.41 -39.78 -26.54
C GLY A 63 3.32 -40.22 -27.52
N LEU A 64 2.16 -39.55 -27.53
CA LEU A 64 1.11 -39.76 -28.55
C LEU A 64 1.53 -39.25 -29.94
N MET A 65 2.39 -38.24 -30.01
CA MET A 65 2.94 -37.67 -31.25
C MET A 65 4.11 -38.48 -31.84
N SER A 66 4.50 -39.62 -31.24
CA SER A 66 5.58 -40.50 -31.71
C SER A 66 5.18 -41.34 -32.94
N GLY A 67 4.75 -40.63 -33.99
CA GLY A 67 4.35 -41.14 -35.31
C GLY A 67 4.54 -40.11 -36.44
N VAL A 68 4.96 -38.88 -36.14
CA VAL A 68 5.24 -37.84 -37.15
C VAL A 68 6.66 -37.29 -36.96
N SER A 69 7.38 -37.17 -38.08
CA SER A 69 8.78 -36.74 -38.15
C SER A 69 9.06 -35.43 -37.42
N SER A 70 10.24 -35.34 -36.78
CA SER A 70 10.76 -34.11 -36.18
C SER A 70 10.70 -32.92 -37.15
N PRO A 71 10.34 -31.71 -36.68
CA PRO A 71 10.43 -30.51 -37.50
C PRO A 71 11.90 -30.17 -37.74
N ALA A 72 12.27 -29.96 -38.99
CA ALA A 72 13.61 -29.50 -39.34
C ALA A 72 13.79 -28.05 -38.87
N PHE A 73 14.80 -27.80 -38.03
CA PHE A 73 15.25 -26.45 -37.73
C PHE A 73 15.91 -25.86 -38.99
N VAL A 74 15.25 -24.89 -39.62
CA VAL A 74 15.78 -24.20 -40.80
C VAL A 74 16.57 -22.98 -40.31
N ASP A 75 17.89 -23.03 -40.53
CA ASP A 75 18.78 -21.91 -40.25
C ASP A 75 18.62 -20.83 -41.33
N HIS A 76 18.07 -19.67 -40.93
CA HIS A 76 17.84 -18.53 -41.81
C HIS A 76 19.01 -17.52 -41.84
N THR A 77 20.18 -17.85 -41.27
CA THR A 77 21.34 -16.92 -41.23
C THR A 77 22.17 -16.87 -42.52
N ALA A 78 21.81 -17.66 -43.54
CA ALA A 78 22.60 -17.81 -44.76
C ALA A 78 22.07 -17.06 -46.02
N ASP A 79 20.88 -16.45 -45.98
CA ASP A 79 20.29 -15.78 -47.15
C ASP A 79 19.47 -14.52 -46.77
N PRO A 80 20.00 -13.29 -47.01
CA PRO A 80 19.40 -12.05 -46.52
C PRO A 80 18.21 -11.51 -47.34
N GLU A 81 17.80 -12.15 -48.44
CA GLU A 81 16.66 -11.70 -49.27
C GLU A 81 15.34 -12.48 -49.04
N ALA A 82 15.33 -13.48 -48.16
CA ALA A 82 14.18 -14.37 -47.94
C ALA A 82 13.13 -13.88 -46.92
N ILE A 83 12.94 -12.55 -46.74
CA ILE A 83 11.86 -11.99 -45.90
C ILE A 83 10.60 -11.77 -46.75
N PRO A 84 9.47 -12.48 -46.50
CA PRO A 84 8.24 -12.25 -47.25
C PRO A 84 7.63 -10.90 -46.88
N GLN A 85 7.74 -9.91 -47.76
CA GLN A 85 7.07 -8.63 -47.55
C GLN A 85 5.55 -8.83 -47.63
N ARG A 86 4.87 -8.47 -46.54
CA ARG A 86 3.42 -8.58 -46.39
C ARG A 86 2.72 -7.49 -47.19
N ASN A 87 2.51 -7.72 -48.48
CA ASN A 87 1.70 -6.86 -49.34
C ASN A 87 0.29 -6.71 -48.77
N MET A 88 -0.01 -5.57 -48.15
CA MET A 88 -1.39 -5.16 -47.90
C MET A 88 -2.03 -4.76 -49.23
N ILE A 89 -3.00 -5.56 -49.66
CA ILE A 89 -3.86 -5.26 -50.81
C ILE A 89 -4.81 -4.15 -50.40
N VAL A 90 -4.49 -2.91 -50.81
CA VAL A 90 -5.46 -1.82 -50.85
C VAL A 90 -6.38 -2.07 -52.04
N SER A 91 -7.64 -2.42 -51.77
CA SER A 91 -8.67 -2.46 -52.80
C SER A 91 -9.12 -1.04 -53.11
N GLY A 92 -8.73 -0.52 -54.28
CA GLY A 92 -9.24 0.75 -54.77
C GLY A 92 -10.68 0.64 -55.25
N SER A 93 -11.42 1.74 -55.14
CA SER A 93 -12.65 2.00 -55.89
C SER A 93 -12.48 3.35 -56.58
N ASP A 94 -12.47 3.35 -57.91
CA ASP A 94 -12.21 4.53 -58.72
C ASP A 94 -13.30 5.59 -58.59
N SER A 95 -12.91 6.86 -58.62
CA SER A 95 -13.71 7.96 -59.17
C SER A 95 -12.81 9.17 -59.45
N ASP A 96 -12.49 9.37 -60.72
CA ASP A 96 -11.84 10.57 -61.24
C ASP A 96 -12.68 11.82 -61.00
N SER A 97 -12.01 12.92 -60.63
CA SER A 97 -12.26 14.23 -61.27
C SER A 97 -11.16 15.24 -60.93
N ASN A 98 -10.34 15.57 -61.93
CA ASN A 98 -9.38 16.69 -61.89
C ASN A 98 -10.09 18.04 -61.79
N GLN A 99 -9.53 18.97 -60.99
CA GLN A 99 -9.36 20.34 -61.49
C GLN A 99 -8.18 21.07 -60.81
N GLU A 100 -7.27 21.58 -61.64
CA GLU A 100 -6.18 22.47 -61.24
C GLU A 100 -6.65 23.92 -61.05
N LEU A 101 -5.87 24.71 -60.30
CA LEU A 101 -5.55 26.15 -60.42
C LEU A 101 -5.18 26.66 -59.01
N SER A 102 -3.89 26.72 -58.65
CA SER A 102 -2.98 27.86 -58.87
C SER A 102 -3.40 29.16 -58.16
N GLY A 103 -2.57 29.65 -57.23
CA GLY A 103 -2.74 30.98 -56.62
C GLY A 103 -1.73 31.23 -55.50
N ALA A 104 -0.66 31.98 -55.78
CA ALA A 104 0.33 32.38 -54.78
C ALA A 104 -0.15 33.56 -53.92
N GLY A 105 0.32 33.68 -52.68
CA GLY A 105 -0.02 34.78 -51.78
C GLY A 105 0.76 34.77 -50.47
N SER A 106 2.03 35.17 -50.51
CA SER A 106 2.84 35.43 -49.31
C SER A 106 2.55 36.82 -48.77
N ILE A 107 2.05 36.93 -47.53
CA ILE A 107 2.10 38.17 -46.75
C ILE A 107 2.33 37.82 -45.27
N HIS A 108 3.34 38.45 -44.67
CA HIS A 108 3.41 38.61 -43.21
C HIS A 108 2.27 39.53 -42.75
N ASP A 109 1.77 39.36 -41.53
CA ASP A 109 1.56 40.53 -40.68
C ASP A 109 1.69 40.20 -39.20
N GLU A 110 2.07 41.20 -38.43
CA GLU A 110 2.21 41.16 -36.98
C GLU A 110 0.85 41.46 -36.33
N VAL A 111 0.62 40.98 -35.10
CA VAL A 111 -0.44 41.55 -34.25
C VAL A 111 0.12 41.80 -32.87
N GLU A 112 0.29 43.09 -32.57
CA GLU A 112 0.83 43.58 -31.30
C GLU A 112 -0.13 43.36 -30.13
N SER A 113 0.45 43.40 -28.94
CA SER A 113 -0.25 43.53 -27.67
C SER A 113 -0.89 44.91 -27.50
N GLU A 114 -2.18 44.98 -27.15
CA GLU A 114 -2.75 46.15 -26.48
C GLU A 114 -3.27 45.79 -25.09
N ALA A 115 -2.80 46.54 -24.09
CA ALA A 115 -3.30 46.52 -22.73
C ALA A 115 -4.29 47.68 -22.53
N SER A 116 -5.45 47.40 -21.94
CA SER A 116 -6.42 48.43 -21.57
C SER A 116 -6.24 48.82 -20.11
N SER A 117 -5.72 50.01 -19.86
CA SER A 117 -5.76 50.69 -18.57
C SER A 117 -7.14 51.27 -18.28
N ILE A 118 -7.52 51.33 -17.00
CA ILE A 118 -8.62 52.17 -16.51
C ILE A 118 -8.02 53.06 -15.42
N ASP A 119 -8.12 54.37 -15.61
CA ASP A 119 -7.51 55.40 -14.76
C ASP A 119 -8.24 55.62 -13.42
N ASP A 120 -7.49 56.17 -12.48
CA ASP A 120 -7.90 56.58 -11.15
C ASP A 120 -8.96 57.71 -11.12
N VAL A 121 -9.71 57.76 -10.02
CA VAL A 121 -10.29 59.02 -9.50
C VAL A 121 -10.01 59.11 -8.00
N ASP A 122 -8.96 59.87 -7.66
CA ASP A 122 -8.64 60.30 -6.29
C ASP A 122 -9.60 61.43 -5.84
N LEU A 123 -9.87 61.49 -4.52
CA LEU A 123 -9.98 62.74 -3.75
C LEU A 123 -10.25 62.45 -2.25
N SER A 124 -9.24 62.68 -1.40
CA SER A 124 -9.27 63.23 -0.02
C SER A 124 -10.45 62.88 0.92
N GLY A 125 -10.28 62.40 2.16
CA GLY A 125 -9.22 62.72 3.13
C GLY A 125 -9.68 63.81 4.13
N VAL A 126 -9.26 63.72 5.41
CA VAL A 126 -9.60 64.56 6.61
C VAL A 126 -10.67 63.91 7.53
N VAL A 127 -10.54 63.69 8.85
CA VAL A 127 -9.51 63.77 9.94
C VAL A 127 -10.24 63.27 11.22
N GLU A 128 -9.56 62.60 12.16
CA GLU A 128 -10.14 62.28 13.50
C GLU A 128 -10.20 63.53 14.41
N PRO A 129 -10.98 63.51 15.50
CA PRO A 129 -10.29 63.23 16.77
C PRO A 129 -11.09 62.39 17.78
N ASP A 130 -10.35 61.84 18.75
CA ASP A 130 -10.85 61.26 19.99
C ASP A 130 -11.74 62.22 20.80
N ASP A 131 -12.64 61.67 21.62
CA ASP A 131 -12.90 62.24 22.95
C ASP A 131 -13.39 61.18 23.97
N ASP A 132 -13.26 61.53 25.25
CA ASP A 132 -13.13 60.61 26.40
C ASP A 132 -14.41 60.39 27.25
N SER A 133 -14.35 59.41 28.16
CA SER A 133 -15.10 59.30 29.43
C SER A 133 -16.64 59.08 29.44
N GLY A 134 -17.03 57.89 29.90
CA GLY A 134 -17.44 57.79 31.32
C GLY A 134 -18.93 57.65 31.70
N SER A 135 -19.20 56.62 32.52
CA SER A 135 -20.26 56.47 33.54
C SER A 135 -21.68 55.97 33.16
N HIS A 136 -22.17 55.04 33.99
CA HIS A 136 -23.56 54.56 34.06
C HIS A 136 -24.46 55.57 34.82
N PRO A 137 -25.79 55.48 34.70
CA PRO A 137 -26.50 54.71 35.74
C PRO A 137 -27.69 53.84 35.29
N ASN A 138 -27.87 52.78 36.08
CA ASN A 138 -29.00 51.89 36.35
C ASN A 138 -30.44 52.34 35.97
N GLU A 139 -31.26 51.42 35.42
CA GLU A 139 -32.47 50.93 36.12
C GLU A 139 -33.14 49.68 35.50
N SER A 140 -33.48 48.74 36.38
CA SER A 140 -34.74 47.95 36.45
C SER A 140 -35.24 47.11 35.26
N LEU A 141 -35.21 45.77 35.45
CA LEU A 141 -36.44 44.95 35.51
C LEU A 141 -36.12 43.52 36.03
N GLU A 142 -36.50 43.26 37.29
CA GLU A 142 -36.71 41.89 37.82
C GLU A 142 -38.22 41.61 37.87
N THR A 143 -38.63 40.36 37.71
CA THR A 143 -39.65 39.72 38.57
C THR A 143 -39.71 38.21 38.35
N ASP A 144 -40.22 37.50 39.35
CA ASP A 144 -39.86 36.12 39.70
C ASP A 144 -41.09 35.21 39.92
N GLU A 145 -40.79 33.92 40.13
CA GLU A 145 -41.58 32.71 40.39
C GLU A 145 -42.97 32.74 41.09
N GLY A 146 -43.69 31.60 40.89
CA GLY A 146 -44.53 30.95 41.91
C GLY A 146 -45.91 30.44 41.42
N GLU A 147 -46.44 29.28 41.83
CA GLU A 147 -45.88 28.08 42.50
C GLU A 147 -46.94 26.92 42.47
N SER A 148 -46.56 25.72 42.96
CA SER A 148 -47.39 24.71 43.69
C SER A 148 -47.62 23.29 43.11
N HIS A 149 -46.86 22.32 43.67
CA HIS A 149 -47.28 21.06 44.36
C HIS A 149 -48.23 20.01 43.69
N LYS A 150 -48.19 18.68 43.96
CA LYS A 150 -47.61 17.89 45.08
C LYS A 150 -47.46 16.36 44.81
N ALA A 151 -46.31 15.80 45.19
CA ALA A 151 -45.98 14.46 45.78
C ALA A 151 -46.72 13.13 45.48
N ALA A 152 -45.94 12.07 45.13
CA ALA A 152 -45.97 10.64 45.59
C ALA A 152 -45.24 9.71 44.56
N VAL A 153 -44.57 8.57 44.84
CA VAL A 153 -44.13 7.82 46.04
C VAL A 153 -43.13 6.71 45.60
N LYS A 154 -41.99 6.49 46.31
CA LYS A 154 -41.08 5.28 46.28
C LYS A 154 -40.54 4.82 44.88
N ALA A 155 -39.63 3.88 44.69
CA ALA A 155 -38.33 3.50 45.30
C ALA A 155 -37.62 2.59 44.25
N GLU A 156 -36.41 2.01 44.37
CA GLU A 156 -35.38 1.92 45.42
C GLU A 156 -34.02 1.61 44.73
N HIS A 157 -32.85 1.84 45.35
CA HIS A 157 -31.53 1.52 44.74
C HIS A 157 -30.94 0.20 45.28
N PRO A 158 -30.44 -0.70 44.42
CA PRO A 158 -29.48 -1.72 44.81
C PRO A 158 -28.06 -1.30 44.46
N SER A 159 -27.24 -1.03 45.48
CA SER A 159 -25.78 -1.03 45.34
C SER A 159 -25.23 -2.44 45.57
N THR A 160 -24.01 -2.68 45.08
CA THR A 160 -23.10 -3.77 45.46
C THR A 160 -23.30 -5.11 44.74
N GLU A 161 -22.51 -5.34 43.68
CA GLU A 161 -21.96 -6.67 43.41
C GLU A 161 -20.44 -6.58 43.21
N GLN A 162 -19.76 -7.68 43.54
CA GLN A 162 -18.34 -7.70 43.86
C GLN A 162 -17.48 -8.04 42.64
N SER A 163 -16.36 -7.33 42.48
CA SER A 163 -15.32 -7.68 41.51
C SER A 163 -14.64 -9.00 41.90
N THR A 164 -14.99 -10.11 41.24
CA THR A 164 -14.26 -11.38 41.40
C THR A 164 -12.99 -11.37 40.55
N ASP A 165 -11.86 -11.17 41.21
CA ASP A 165 -10.52 -11.22 40.64
C ASP A 165 -10.18 -12.66 40.20
N ARG A 166 -10.19 -12.92 38.89
CA ARG A 166 -9.82 -14.22 38.30
C ARG A 166 -8.46 -14.13 37.63
N MET A 167 -7.42 -14.42 38.42
CA MET A 167 -6.07 -14.62 37.89
C MET A 167 -6.05 -15.79 36.90
N ALA A 168 -5.41 -15.60 35.75
CA ALA A 168 -5.23 -16.65 34.75
C ALA A 168 -4.17 -17.67 35.21
N GLU A 169 -4.43 -18.95 34.94
CA GLU A 169 -3.57 -20.07 35.37
C GLU A 169 -2.30 -20.18 34.51
N VAL A 170 -1.14 -20.16 35.17
CA VAL A 170 0.18 -20.15 34.49
C VAL A 170 0.62 -21.57 34.17
N VAL A 171 0.34 -22.02 32.94
CA VAL A 171 0.78 -23.32 32.40
C VAL A 171 2.32 -23.41 32.37
N HIS A 172 2.90 -24.13 33.33
CA HIS A 172 4.34 -24.40 33.37
C HIS A 172 4.71 -25.56 32.43
N LEU A 173 5.21 -25.24 31.25
CA LEU A 173 5.52 -26.21 30.19
C LEU A 173 6.91 -26.87 30.30
N PHE A 174 7.40 -27.15 31.51
CA PHE A 174 8.65 -27.92 31.73
C PHE A 174 8.59 -28.81 32.98
N GLY A 175 8.41 -30.11 32.78
CA GLY A 175 8.50 -31.14 33.83
C GLY A 175 9.55 -32.21 33.48
N PRO A 176 10.63 -32.39 34.27
CA PRO A 176 11.62 -33.44 34.03
C PRO A 176 11.17 -34.81 34.58
N LYS A 177 11.62 -35.88 33.92
CA LYS A 177 11.29 -37.29 34.22
C LYS A 177 11.87 -37.75 35.57
N LYS A 178 11.09 -38.47 36.39
CA LYS A 178 11.39 -39.88 36.81
C LYS A 178 10.39 -40.52 37.81
N ALA A 179 10.00 -41.75 37.46
CA ALA A 179 9.91 -42.96 38.29
C ALA A 179 8.85 -43.14 39.43
N SER A 180 8.28 -44.36 39.35
CA SER A 180 7.96 -45.33 40.44
C SER A 180 6.61 -45.31 41.19
N HIS A 181 5.76 -46.28 40.78
CA HIS A 181 5.27 -47.42 41.58
C HIS A 181 3.99 -47.32 42.44
N LEU A 182 3.05 -48.24 42.14
CA LEU A 182 1.96 -48.83 42.96
C LEU A 182 1.09 -47.93 43.87
N SER A 183 -0.23 -47.89 43.60
CA SER A 183 -1.23 -48.77 44.28
C SER A 183 -2.69 -48.41 43.90
N GLN A 184 -3.51 -49.43 43.66
CA GLN A 184 -4.99 -49.39 43.65
C GLN A 184 -5.54 -49.55 45.10
N PRO A 185 -6.80 -49.17 45.45
CA PRO A 185 -8.05 -49.81 44.95
C PRO A 185 -9.23 -48.82 44.67
N SER A 186 -10.17 -49.16 43.76
CA SER A 186 -11.59 -49.56 44.01
C SER A 186 -12.49 -48.41 44.52
N ASP A 187 -13.75 -48.17 44.13
CA ASP A 187 -14.85 -48.95 43.49
C ASP A 187 -15.75 -47.96 42.64
N GLU A 188 -16.85 -48.28 41.92
CA GLU A 188 -17.69 -49.49 41.71
C GLU A 188 -18.43 -49.42 40.33
N VAL A 189 -19.09 -50.53 39.93
CA VAL A 189 -20.24 -50.77 39.00
C VAL A 189 -20.66 -49.78 37.87
N GLY A 190 -20.84 -50.34 36.66
CA GLY A 190 -21.51 -49.70 35.51
C GLY A 190 -21.62 -50.61 34.28
N GLU A 191 -22.28 -51.76 34.41
CA GLU A 191 -22.33 -52.86 33.41
C GLU A 191 -23.36 -52.64 32.28
N SER A 192 -23.00 -52.94 31.01
CA SER A 192 -23.89 -53.54 30.00
C SER A 192 -23.17 -53.94 28.68
N GLN A 193 -23.06 -55.26 28.46
CA GLN A 193 -23.26 -56.02 27.21
C GLN A 193 -22.37 -55.73 25.97
N GLU A 194 -21.46 -56.66 25.63
CA GLU A 194 -21.58 -57.71 24.58
C GLU A 194 -21.31 -57.18 23.15
N ALA A 195 -20.13 -57.36 22.53
CA ALA A 195 -19.50 -58.60 22.01
C ALA A 195 -20.17 -59.11 20.69
N PRO A 196 -19.55 -59.99 19.84
CA PRO A 196 -18.21 -60.61 19.93
C PRO A 196 -17.38 -60.70 18.60
N MET A 197 -16.06 -60.98 18.73
CA MET A 197 -15.24 -61.97 17.96
C MET A 197 -15.16 -61.91 16.39
N GLU A 198 -14.19 -62.50 15.66
CA GLU A 198 -12.89 -63.14 15.95
C GLU A 198 -12.05 -63.28 14.65
N SER A 199 -10.72 -63.29 14.76
CA SER A 199 -9.78 -64.32 14.22
C SER A 199 -8.35 -63.72 14.18
N SER A 200 -7.32 -64.17 14.91
CA SER A 200 -6.86 -65.53 15.30
C SER A 200 -6.27 -66.28 14.08
N VAL A 201 -5.05 -66.85 14.07
CA VAL A 201 -4.02 -67.00 15.13
C VAL A 201 -2.67 -67.56 14.56
N LYS A 202 -1.53 -67.32 15.26
CA LYS A 202 -0.25 -68.12 15.33
C LYS A 202 0.64 -68.33 14.08
N GLU A 203 1.98 -68.18 14.18
CA GLU A 203 3.01 -69.14 14.66
C GLU A 203 3.00 -70.47 13.89
N GLU A 204 4.11 -71.08 13.43
CA GLU A 204 5.51 -70.99 13.87
C GLU A 204 6.54 -71.35 12.75
N THR A 205 7.84 -71.37 13.08
CA THR A 205 9.04 -71.56 12.22
C THR A 205 9.15 -72.94 11.50
N PRO A 206 9.93 -73.13 10.40
CA PRO A 206 11.41 -73.19 10.46
C PRO A 206 12.23 -72.68 9.23
N LYS A 207 13.53 -72.45 9.46
CA LYS A 207 14.63 -72.33 8.44
C LYS A 207 15.14 -73.73 8.05
N PRO A 208 16.05 -73.94 7.04
CA PRO A 208 16.76 -72.97 6.17
C PRO A 208 16.73 -73.31 4.65
N ILE A 209 17.31 -72.44 3.80
CA ILE A 209 18.24 -72.79 2.68
C ILE A 209 18.89 -71.52 2.09
N ARG A 210 20.09 -71.72 1.53
CA ARG A 210 21.17 -70.81 1.12
C ARG A 210 20.84 -69.57 0.25
N ALA A 211 21.38 -68.43 0.71
CA ALA A 211 22.26 -67.48 0.02
C ALA A 211 22.05 -67.11 -1.46
N VAL A 212 21.73 -65.82 -1.70
CA VAL A 212 22.37 -64.97 -2.72
C VAL A 212 22.64 -63.60 -2.08
N GLU A 213 23.87 -63.11 -2.18
CA GLU A 213 24.26 -61.79 -1.65
C GLU A 213 23.67 -60.66 -2.50
N LYS A 214 22.90 -59.77 -1.88
CA LYS A 214 22.60 -58.44 -2.44
C LYS A 214 23.30 -57.41 -1.56
N LYS A 215 24.30 -56.72 -2.12
CA LYS A 215 25.00 -55.61 -1.46
C LYS A 215 23.96 -54.56 -1.07
N SER A 216 23.87 -54.24 0.22
CA SER A 216 22.80 -53.37 0.69
C SER A 216 23.09 -51.90 0.37
N VAL A 217 22.01 -51.14 0.24
CA VAL A 217 22.02 -49.71 -0.07
C VAL A 217 22.77 -48.91 1.01
N ASP A 218 22.89 -49.44 2.23
CA ASP A 218 23.65 -48.82 3.33
C ASP A 218 25.16 -48.72 3.06
N GLU A 219 25.75 -49.68 2.33
CA GLU A 219 27.17 -49.64 1.95
C GLU A 219 27.45 -48.51 0.93
N LEU A 220 26.44 -48.19 0.11
CA LEU A 220 26.45 -47.04 -0.79
C LEU A 220 26.33 -45.72 -0.02
N PHE A 221 25.43 -45.65 0.98
CA PHE A 221 25.31 -44.48 1.85
C PHE A 221 26.46 -44.31 2.86
N ALA A 222 27.23 -45.36 3.16
CA ALA A 222 28.49 -45.26 3.88
C ALA A 222 29.54 -44.57 3.00
N ARG A 223 29.78 -45.09 1.79
CA ARG A 223 30.70 -44.49 0.82
C ARG A 223 30.35 -43.06 0.42
N LEU A 224 29.07 -42.71 0.32
CA LEU A 224 28.65 -41.33 0.01
C LEU A 224 28.95 -40.35 1.17
N ARG A 225 29.05 -40.84 2.41
CA ARG A 225 29.44 -40.04 3.58
C ARG A 225 30.96 -39.93 3.71
N GLU A 226 31.70 -41.00 3.42
CA GLU A 226 33.18 -41.03 3.36
C GLU A 226 33.79 -40.34 2.13
N ALA A 227 32.97 -39.93 1.15
CA ALA A 227 33.45 -39.12 0.02
C ALA A 227 33.32 -37.60 0.28
N LYS A 228 32.26 -37.18 0.98
CA LYS A 228 31.92 -35.75 1.13
C LYS A 228 32.65 -35.04 2.27
N VAL A 229 33.18 -35.74 3.26
CA VAL A 229 33.89 -35.10 4.40
C VAL A 229 35.32 -34.73 4.01
N GLU A 230 36.00 -35.61 3.29
CA GLU A 230 37.38 -35.47 2.80
C GLU A 230 37.53 -34.35 1.76
N ASP A 231 36.58 -34.19 0.85
CA ASP A 231 36.59 -33.12 -0.16
C ASP A 231 36.27 -31.73 0.46
N VAL A 232 35.40 -31.67 1.48
CA VAL A 232 35.13 -30.45 2.25
C VAL A 232 36.34 -30.06 3.12
N ALA A 233 37.07 -31.04 3.67
CA ALA A 233 38.30 -30.78 4.41
C ALA A 233 39.44 -30.25 3.52
N ARG A 234 39.53 -30.65 2.25
CA ARG A 234 40.50 -30.11 1.28
C ARG A 234 40.19 -28.69 0.85
N THR A 235 38.93 -28.42 0.50
CA THR A 235 38.49 -27.11 -0.01
C THR A 235 38.59 -25.97 1.01
N LEU A 236 38.65 -26.27 2.31
CA LEU A 236 38.91 -25.29 3.37
C LEU A 236 40.41 -25.07 3.68
N ALA A 237 41.32 -25.87 3.12
CA ALA A 237 42.75 -25.78 3.36
C ALA A 237 43.53 -25.02 2.27
N GLU A 238 42.95 -24.83 1.08
CA GLU A 238 43.60 -24.14 -0.03
C GLU A 238 43.17 -22.66 -0.10
N THR A 239 44.10 -21.76 0.25
CA THR A 239 43.90 -20.32 0.05
C THR A 239 43.93 -19.98 -1.45
N PRO A 240 42.90 -19.34 -2.01
CA PRO A 240 42.85 -19.09 -3.45
C PRO A 240 43.90 -18.05 -3.84
N LYS A 241 44.82 -18.45 -4.73
CA LYS A 241 45.76 -17.53 -5.37
C LYS A 241 44.99 -16.52 -6.22
N ARG A 242 45.14 -15.25 -5.88
CA ARG A 242 44.69 -14.09 -6.68
C ARG A 242 45.22 -14.19 -8.12
N VAL A 243 44.35 -14.52 -9.06
CA VAL A 243 44.61 -14.35 -10.50
C VAL A 243 44.18 -12.94 -10.89
N THR A 244 45.11 -12.15 -11.39
CA THR A 244 44.85 -10.82 -11.94
C THR A 244 44.47 -10.94 -13.42
N PRO A 245 43.29 -10.48 -13.85
CA PRO A 245 43.07 -10.15 -15.25
C PRO A 245 43.85 -8.87 -15.57
N THR A 246 44.59 -8.88 -16.67
CA THR A 246 45.20 -7.66 -17.23
C THR A 246 44.09 -6.74 -17.73
N ALA A 247 44.16 -5.46 -17.40
CA ALA A 247 43.15 -4.49 -17.81
C ALA A 247 43.36 -4.03 -19.26
N GLU A 248 42.27 -3.96 -20.02
CA GLU A 248 42.09 -2.93 -21.03
C GLU A 248 40.90 -2.04 -20.63
N ASP A 249 41.26 -0.77 -20.42
CA ASP A 249 40.50 0.47 -20.25
C ASP A 249 38.96 0.46 -20.10
N SER A 250 38.49 0.68 -18.86
CA SER A 250 37.44 1.68 -18.55
C SER A 250 37.27 1.83 -17.03
N THR A 251 37.79 2.91 -16.44
CA THR A 251 37.78 3.08 -14.97
C THR A 251 36.48 3.70 -14.43
N VAL A 252 35.56 2.86 -13.98
CA VAL A 252 34.57 3.26 -12.95
C VAL A 252 34.99 2.61 -11.64
N VAL A 253 35.38 3.43 -10.66
CA VAL A 253 35.82 2.94 -9.34
C VAL A 253 34.59 2.65 -8.49
N ASP A 254 34.04 1.46 -8.66
CA ASP A 254 32.96 0.97 -7.80
C ASP A 254 33.51 0.68 -6.40
N ARG A 255 33.29 1.65 -5.50
CA ARG A 255 33.57 1.49 -4.07
C ARG A 255 32.35 0.79 -3.47
N PRO A 256 32.52 -0.32 -2.72
CA PRO A 256 31.38 -1.00 -2.11
C PRO A 256 30.63 -0.01 -1.22
N ARG A 257 29.43 0.39 -1.66
CA ARG A 257 28.57 1.29 -0.90
C ARG A 257 28.26 0.61 0.42
N LYS A 258 28.69 1.23 1.53
CA LYS A 258 28.36 0.73 2.86
C LYS A 258 26.84 0.84 3.00
N ILE A 259 26.15 -0.30 3.04
CA ILE A 259 24.69 -0.34 3.20
C ILE A 259 24.37 0.22 4.59
N VAL A 260 24.06 1.51 4.62
CA VAL A 260 23.52 2.19 5.80
C VAL A 260 22.01 2.03 5.69
N VAL A 261 21.49 0.93 6.25
CA VAL A 261 20.06 0.83 6.53
C VAL A 261 19.70 2.02 7.41
N PRO A 262 18.83 2.95 6.98
CA PRO A 262 18.47 4.10 7.79
C PRO A 262 17.85 3.62 9.09
N LEU A 263 18.28 4.17 10.23
CA LEU A 263 17.68 3.83 11.50
C LEU A 263 16.21 4.27 11.47
N THR A 264 15.30 3.31 11.40
CA THR A 264 13.86 3.52 11.31
C THR A 264 13.42 4.20 12.62
N ASN A 265 13.14 5.51 12.56
CA ASN A 265 12.67 6.28 13.71
C ASN A 265 11.13 6.31 13.72
N PRO A 266 10.44 5.58 14.62
CA PRO A 266 8.98 5.50 14.62
C PRO A 266 8.30 6.87 14.75
N ALA A 267 8.93 7.80 15.48
CA ALA A 267 8.39 9.14 15.74
C ALA A 267 8.18 9.96 14.46
N LEU A 268 8.92 9.69 13.37
CA LEU A 268 8.72 10.37 12.08
C LEU A 268 7.38 9.99 11.44
N PHE A 269 7.00 8.72 11.55
CA PHE A 269 5.71 8.22 11.04
C PHE A 269 4.56 8.70 11.91
N GLU A 270 4.70 8.66 13.23
CA GLU A 270 3.72 9.21 14.18
C GLU A 270 3.50 10.72 13.96
N GLN A 271 4.58 11.48 13.71
CA GLN A 271 4.50 12.91 13.41
C GLN A 271 3.76 13.18 12.10
N ARG A 272 4.07 12.45 11.02
CA ARG A 272 3.32 12.53 9.76
C ARG A 272 1.84 12.23 10.03
N ASP A 273 1.54 11.09 10.65
CA ASP A 273 0.18 10.60 10.84
C ASP A 273 -0.67 11.59 11.65
N THR A 274 -0.08 12.17 12.71
CA THR A 274 -0.70 13.23 13.52
C THR A 274 -1.06 14.47 12.69
N VAL A 275 -0.22 14.87 11.73
CA VAL A 275 -0.46 16.05 10.89
C VAL A 275 -1.40 15.74 9.72
N LEU A 276 -1.34 14.54 9.15
CA LEU A 276 -2.23 14.13 8.05
C LEU A 276 -3.64 13.77 8.51
N ALA A 277 -3.84 13.29 9.74
CA ALA A 277 -5.16 12.92 10.25
C ALA A 277 -6.25 14.02 10.09
N PRO A 278 -6.05 15.28 10.53
CA PRO A 278 -7.05 16.34 10.32
C PRO A 278 -7.21 16.72 8.83
N ILE A 279 -6.13 16.66 8.04
CA ILE A 279 -6.16 16.98 6.60
C ILE A 279 -6.98 15.92 5.84
N ASN A 280 -6.80 14.64 6.16
CA ASN A 280 -7.56 13.53 5.57
C ASN A 280 -9.07 13.69 5.81
N ILE A 281 -9.47 14.08 7.02
CA ILE A 281 -10.88 14.30 7.37
C ILE A 281 -11.47 15.48 6.57
N ALA A 282 -10.75 16.59 6.48
CA ALA A 282 -11.16 17.77 5.70
C ALA A 282 -11.28 17.42 4.21
N MET A 283 -10.22 16.84 3.64
CA MET A 283 -10.12 16.50 2.23
C MET A 283 -11.16 15.45 1.81
N ALA A 284 -11.39 14.41 2.63
CA ALA A 284 -12.44 13.43 2.40
C ALA A 284 -13.83 14.07 2.44
N SER A 285 -14.11 14.96 3.40
CA SER A 285 -15.37 15.71 3.46
C SER A 285 -15.57 16.57 2.19
N THR A 286 -14.54 17.28 1.74
CA THR A 286 -14.60 18.12 0.54
C THR A 286 -14.81 17.29 -0.72
N ALA A 287 -14.04 16.22 -0.92
CA ALA A 287 -14.21 15.31 -2.06
C ALA A 287 -15.59 14.63 -2.06
N LYS A 288 -16.12 14.22 -0.90
CA LYS A 288 -17.48 13.67 -0.75
C LYS A 288 -18.57 14.65 -1.16
N ARG A 289 -18.36 15.97 -0.98
CA ARG A 289 -19.30 17.02 -1.42
C ARG A 289 -19.29 17.16 -2.94
N VAL A 290 -18.12 17.35 -3.56
CA VAL A 290 -17.98 17.43 -5.03
C VAL A 290 -18.56 16.18 -5.71
N LEU A 291 -18.30 14.98 -5.17
CA LEU A 291 -18.92 13.74 -5.64
C LEU A 291 -20.44 13.66 -5.43
N ALA A 292 -20.99 14.35 -4.42
CA ALA A 292 -22.44 14.48 -4.27
C ALA A 292 -23.04 15.48 -5.25
N ASP A 293 -22.32 16.56 -5.58
CA ASP A 293 -22.76 17.54 -6.56
C ASP A 293 -22.76 16.96 -7.99
N PHE A 294 -21.76 16.14 -8.34
CA PHE A 294 -21.80 15.33 -9.57
C PHE A 294 -22.97 14.32 -9.60
N GLU A 295 -23.24 13.61 -8.49
CA GLU A 295 -24.37 12.70 -8.39
C GLU A 295 -25.70 13.45 -8.58
N ASN A 296 -25.86 14.60 -7.92
CA ASN A 296 -27.04 15.45 -8.01
C ASN A 296 -27.23 16.00 -9.44
N GLY A 297 -26.16 16.41 -10.11
CA GLY A 297 -26.16 16.82 -11.51
C GLY A 297 -26.64 15.69 -12.44
N ALA A 298 -26.01 14.51 -12.35
CA ALA A 298 -26.38 13.34 -13.13
C ALA A 298 -27.85 12.91 -12.91
N LEU A 299 -28.30 12.89 -11.65
CA LEU A 299 -29.69 12.58 -11.31
C LEU A 299 -30.68 13.64 -11.82
N THR A 300 -30.30 14.92 -11.84
CA THR A 300 -31.12 16.00 -12.39
C THR A 300 -31.29 15.84 -13.90
N LEU A 301 -30.22 15.49 -14.62
CA LEU A 301 -30.24 15.25 -16.07
C LEU A 301 -31.10 14.02 -16.41
N LEU A 302 -30.97 12.93 -15.66
CA LEU A 302 -31.86 11.76 -15.78
C LEU A 302 -33.33 12.13 -15.52
N GLN A 303 -33.61 13.06 -14.60
CA GLN A 303 -34.98 13.48 -14.28
C GLN A 303 -35.67 14.29 -15.39
N MET A 304 -34.93 14.84 -16.36
CA MET A 304 -35.50 15.62 -17.47
C MET A 304 -36.49 14.82 -18.35
N LYS A 305 -37.41 15.53 -19.03
CA LYS A 305 -38.40 14.93 -19.96
C LYS A 305 -37.78 14.43 -21.27
N LYS A 306 -36.69 15.05 -21.71
CA LYS A 306 -35.83 14.61 -22.80
C LYS A 306 -34.50 14.26 -22.15
N PHE A 307 -34.26 12.98 -21.89
CA PHE A 307 -32.97 12.48 -21.41
C PHE A 307 -32.36 11.59 -22.49
N ALA A 308 -31.03 11.58 -22.59
CA ALA A 308 -30.29 10.64 -23.41
C ALA A 308 -29.34 9.89 -22.48
N VAL A 309 -29.39 8.56 -22.50
CA VAL A 309 -28.50 7.73 -21.69
C VAL A 309 -27.18 7.58 -22.45
N SER A 310 -26.33 8.61 -22.37
CA SER A 310 -24.95 8.57 -22.87
C SER A 310 -24.02 9.19 -21.83
N MET A 311 -22.78 8.69 -21.79
CA MET A 311 -21.79 9.09 -20.79
C MET A 311 -21.58 10.62 -20.75
N ASP A 312 -21.36 11.22 -21.92
CA ASP A 312 -21.05 12.64 -22.04
C ASP A 312 -22.27 13.56 -21.86
N THR A 313 -23.48 12.99 -21.82
CA THR A 313 -24.69 13.70 -21.37
C THR A 313 -24.92 13.56 -19.87
N LEU A 314 -24.51 12.45 -19.25
CA LEU A 314 -24.82 12.14 -17.85
C LEU A 314 -23.89 12.85 -16.85
N VAL A 315 -22.61 12.97 -17.19
CA VAL A 315 -21.56 13.55 -16.33
C VAL A 315 -20.57 14.38 -17.16
N PRO A 316 -19.93 15.42 -16.59
CA PRO A 316 -18.90 16.21 -17.27
C PRO A 316 -17.74 15.36 -17.80
N SER A 317 -16.87 15.89 -18.67
CA SER A 317 -15.71 15.14 -19.18
C SER A 317 -14.79 14.67 -18.04
N ALA A 318 -13.99 13.62 -18.30
CA ALA A 318 -13.04 13.11 -17.30
C ALA A 318 -12.06 14.19 -16.81
N GLU A 319 -11.59 15.04 -17.72
CA GLU A 319 -10.73 16.18 -17.43
C GLU A 319 -11.44 17.21 -16.55
N ALA A 320 -12.68 17.59 -16.87
CA ALA A 320 -13.45 18.55 -16.08
C ALA A 320 -13.72 18.05 -14.66
N MET A 321 -14.16 16.79 -14.50
CA MET A 321 -14.38 16.21 -13.17
C MET A 321 -13.08 16.12 -12.36
N THR A 322 -11.95 15.80 -13.03
CA THR A 322 -10.63 15.78 -12.38
C THR A 322 -10.24 17.18 -11.92
N GLN A 323 -10.36 18.18 -12.78
CA GLN A 323 -10.00 19.57 -12.48
C GLN A 323 -10.83 20.12 -11.31
N GLU A 324 -12.14 19.89 -11.29
CA GLU A 324 -13.03 20.36 -10.23
C GLU A 324 -12.73 19.67 -8.88
N LEU A 325 -12.48 18.36 -8.88
CA LEU A 325 -12.03 17.64 -7.68
C LEU A 325 -10.67 18.15 -7.18
N VAL A 326 -9.68 18.28 -8.07
CA VAL A 326 -8.32 18.72 -7.75
C VAL A 326 -8.31 20.13 -7.20
N GLU A 327 -9.06 21.06 -7.79
CA GLU A 327 -9.10 22.45 -7.30
C GLU A 327 -9.79 22.53 -5.94
N ALA A 328 -10.86 21.77 -5.71
CA ALA A 328 -11.55 21.72 -4.42
C ALA A 328 -10.67 21.19 -3.27
N ILE A 329 -9.76 20.24 -3.53
CA ILE A 329 -8.84 19.68 -2.52
C ILE A 329 -7.43 20.29 -2.53
N ALA A 330 -7.16 21.27 -3.41
CA ALA A 330 -5.81 21.78 -3.65
C ALA A 330 -5.14 22.36 -2.38
N ASP A 331 -5.91 23.05 -1.53
CA ASP A 331 -5.39 23.65 -0.30
C ASP A 331 -5.04 22.59 0.75
N ASP A 332 -5.83 21.52 0.87
CA ASP A 332 -5.54 20.37 1.73
C ASP A 332 -4.27 19.63 1.28
N LEU A 333 -4.13 19.39 -0.03
CA LEU A 333 -2.91 18.83 -0.63
C LEU A 333 -1.69 19.71 -0.39
N MET A 334 -1.83 21.04 -0.51
CA MET A 334 -0.75 21.98 -0.21
C MET A 334 -0.40 22.02 1.27
N ASN A 335 -1.36 21.86 2.18
CA ASN A 335 -1.11 21.73 3.60
C ASN A 335 -0.33 20.44 3.93
N ALA A 336 -0.69 19.31 3.29
CA ALA A 336 0.04 18.05 3.41
C ALA A 336 1.48 18.16 2.88
N ALA A 337 1.67 18.77 1.70
CA ALA A 337 2.99 19.00 1.13
C ALA A 337 3.86 19.94 1.98
N LEU A 338 3.29 21.02 2.52
CA LEU A 338 4.02 21.92 3.43
C LEU A 338 4.37 21.23 4.76
N ALA A 339 3.54 20.31 5.25
CA ALA A 339 3.89 19.49 6.42
C ALA A 339 5.07 18.54 6.12
N GLY A 340 5.07 17.89 4.95
CA GLY A 340 6.19 17.09 4.48
C GLY A 340 7.48 17.91 4.37
N ALA A 341 7.39 19.11 3.79
CA ALA A 341 8.51 20.04 3.69
C ALA A 341 9.11 20.41 5.05
N GLN A 342 8.26 20.65 6.06
CA GLN A 342 8.68 20.97 7.42
C GLN A 342 9.32 19.79 8.16
N SER A 343 9.08 18.55 7.75
CA SER A 343 9.67 17.36 8.40
C SER A 343 11.17 17.18 8.09
N VAL A 344 11.64 17.66 6.94
CA VAL A 344 13.02 17.48 6.46
C VAL A 344 13.82 18.77 6.33
N ALA A 345 13.16 19.94 6.27
CA ALA A 345 13.84 21.23 6.12
C ALA A 345 13.52 22.18 7.27
N ARG A 346 14.55 22.56 8.04
CA ARG A 346 14.44 23.60 9.08
C ARG A 346 14.30 24.97 8.42
N GLY A 347 13.16 25.63 8.59
CA GLY A 347 12.91 26.96 8.03
C GLY A 347 11.49 27.48 8.29
N LEU A 348 11.27 28.75 7.96
CA LEU A 348 9.96 29.38 8.03
C LEU A 348 9.04 28.84 6.91
N LYS A 349 7.74 28.69 7.20
CA LYS A 349 6.73 28.28 6.20
C LYS A 349 6.74 29.17 4.94
N ALA A 350 7.07 30.45 5.08
CA ALA A 350 7.18 31.40 3.98
C ALA A 350 8.30 31.04 2.98
N ASP A 351 9.42 30.47 3.44
CA ASP A 351 10.53 30.07 2.58
C ASP A 351 10.32 28.69 1.96
N LEU A 352 9.63 27.79 2.66
CA LEU A 352 9.22 26.50 2.10
C LEU A 352 8.23 26.69 0.94
N ARG A 353 7.27 27.62 1.05
CA ARG A 353 6.33 27.98 -0.04
C ARG A 353 6.99 28.52 -1.31
N LYS A 354 8.24 29.01 -1.24
CA LYS A 354 9.01 29.42 -2.44
C LYS A 354 9.55 28.22 -3.23
N ARG A 355 9.72 27.06 -2.57
CA ARG A 355 10.20 25.80 -3.19
C ARG A 355 9.06 24.84 -3.51
N VAL A 356 8.11 24.71 -2.58
CA VAL A 356 6.91 23.86 -2.70
C VAL A 356 5.76 24.70 -3.24
N THR A 357 5.60 24.72 -4.57
CA THR A 357 4.56 25.47 -5.27
C THR A 357 3.34 24.59 -5.60
N LYS A 358 2.15 25.19 -5.71
CA LYS A 358 0.90 24.47 -6.08
C LYS A 358 1.08 23.65 -7.36
N THR A 359 1.71 24.22 -8.39
CA THR A 359 2.00 23.53 -9.65
C THR A 359 2.86 22.27 -9.48
N LEU A 360 3.95 22.32 -8.71
CA LEU A 360 4.88 21.19 -8.55
C LEU A 360 4.32 20.04 -7.69
N VAL A 361 3.32 20.33 -6.84
CA VAL A 361 2.58 19.32 -6.08
C VAL A 361 1.47 18.72 -6.96
N LEU A 362 0.63 19.56 -7.57
CA LEU A 362 -0.49 19.09 -8.39
C LEU A 362 -0.06 18.35 -9.66
N GLN A 363 1.13 18.61 -10.21
CA GLN A 363 1.68 17.84 -11.33
C GLN A 363 1.76 16.33 -11.02
N VAL A 364 2.00 15.95 -9.76
CA VAL A 364 2.11 14.54 -9.33
C VAL A 364 0.77 14.00 -8.82
N VAL A 365 -0.04 14.84 -8.16
CA VAL A 365 -1.29 14.39 -7.51
C VAL A 365 -2.49 14.40 -8.46
N SER A 366 -2.57 15.33 -9.42
CA SER A 366 -3.70 15.43 -10.36
C SER A 366 -3.93 14.15 -11.20
N PRO A 367 -2.89 13.50 -11.77
CA PRO A 367 -3.06 12.22 -12.47
C PRO A 367 -3.66 11.13 -11.57
N GLN A 368 -3.29 11.11 -10.28
CA GLN A 368 -3.80 10.13 -9.31
C GLN A 368 -5.28 10.37 -8.95
N VAL A 369 -5.75 11.63 -8.95
CA VAL A 369 -7.20 11.91 -8.84
C VAL A 369 -7.96 11.37 -10.06
N ALA A 370 -7.41 11.56 -11.27
CA ALA A 370 -8.01 11.02 -12.49
C ALA A 370 -8.07 9.48 -12.46
N GLU A 371 -6.97 8.83 -12.10
CA GLU A 371 -6.81 7.37 -12.12
C GLU A 371 -7.59 6.66 -11.01
N LEU A 372 -7.59 7.18 -9.77
CA LEU A 372 -8.17 6.48 -8.62
C LEU A 372 -9.67 6.79 -8.42
N ILE A 373 -10.13 7.99 -8.80
CA ILE A 373 -11.50 8.48 -8.56
C ILE A 373 -12.30 8.53 -9.86
N VAL A 374 -11.86 9.34 -10.83
CA VAL A 374 -12.66 9.72 -12.00
C VAL A 374 -12.81 8.57 -13.00
N THR A 375 -11.71 7.96 -13.42
CA THR A 375 -11.72 6.88 -14.42
C THR A 375 -12.52 5.66 -13.95
N PRO A 376 -12.36 5.14 -12.72
CA PRO A 376 -13.17 4.04 -12.21
C PRO A 376 -14.66 4.37 -12.14
N LEU A 377 -15.02 5.58 -11.67
CA LEU A 377 -16.41 6.04 -11.63
C LEU A 377 -17.02 6.10 -13.04
N ARG A 378 -16.32 6.69 -14.02
CA ARG A 378 -16.78 6.73 -15.42
C ARG A 378 -16.92 5.33 -16.00
N MET A 379 -15.98 4.42 -15.78
CA MET A 379 -16.10 3.03 -16.24
C MET A 379 -17.31 2.31 -15.62
N GLN A 380 -17.58 2.53 -14.33
CA GLN A 380 -18.73 1.94 -13.64
C GLN A 380 -20.06 2.49 -14.17
N LEU A 381 -20.14 3.81 -14.38
CA LEU A 381 -21.29 4.47 -15.00
C LEU A 381 -21.47 4.03 -16.47
N GLN A 382 -20.38 3.82 -17.23
CA GLN A 382 -20.43 3.33 -18.62
C GLN A 382 -21.07 1.93 -18.69
N ARG A 383 -20.59 1.00 -17.86
CA ARG A 383 -21.17 -0.35 -17.74
C ARG A 383 -22.64 -0.30 -17.30
N SER A 384 -22.99 0.65 -16.44
CA SER A 384 -24.38 0.87 -16.00
C SER A 384 -25.28 1.35 -17.15
N ILE A 385 -24.76 2.24 -18.01
CA ILE A 385 -25.44 2.71 -19.22
C ILE A 385 -25.66 1.56 -20.22
N GLU A 386 -24.66 0.70 -20.41
CA GLU A 386 -24.72 -0.46 -21.31
C GLU A 386 -25.66 -1.56 -20.82
N GLN A 387 -25.82 -1.69 -19.49
CA GLN A 387 -26.70 -2.68 -18.87
C GLN A 387 -28.15 -2.22 -18.77
N CYS A 388 -28.39 -0.93 -18.52
CA CYS A 388 -29.76 -0.42 -18.44
C CYS A 388 -30.39 -0.35 -19.83
N ASN A 389 -31.59 -0.90 -19.99
CA ASN A 389 -32.29 -0.94 -21.29
C ASN A 389 -32.99 0.40 -21.59
N ALA A 390 -32.26 1.51 -21.44
CA ALA A 390 -32.75 2.88 -21.39
C ALA A 390 -33.83 3.15 -20.31
N ASP A 391 -33.98 2.28 -19.31
CA ASP A 391 -34.84 2.56 -18.15
C ASP A 391 -34.19 3.60 -17.23
N LYS A 392 -34.83 4.76 -17.18
CA LYS A 392 -34.50 5.89 -16.32
C LYS A 392 -34.45 5.56 -14.84
N ASN A 393 -35.35 4.69 -14.35
CA ASN A 393 -35.43 4.33 -12.94
C ASN A 393 -34.27 3.40 -12.57
N GLU A 394 -33.99 2.42 -13.40
CA GLU A 394 -32.84 1.51 -13.31
C GLU A 394 -31.53 2.31 -13.32
N MET A 395 -31.32 3.16 -14.33
CA MET A 395 -30.12 3.99 -14.43
C MET A 395 -29.98 4.94 -13.22
N SER A 396 -31.08 5.50 -12.72
CA SER A 396 -31.07 6.32 -11.50
C SER A 396 -30.71 5.53 -10.24
N GLY A 397 -30.98 4.21 -10.21
CA GLY A 397 -30.54 3.31 -9.14
C GLY A 397 -29.05 2.95 -9.24
N LEU A 398 -28.59 2.64 -10.45
CA LEU A 398 -27.19 2.31 -10.75
C LEU A 398 -26.25 3.51 -10.49
N THR A 399 -26.61 4.72 -10.96
CA THR A 399 -25.85 5.96 -10.68
C THR A 399 -25.65 6.17 -9.18
N ARG A 400 -26.72 6.10 -8.38
CA ARG A 400 -26.62 6.23 -6.92
C ARG A 400 -25.73 5.16 -6.30
N SER A 401 -25.78 3.93 -6.82
CA SER A 401 -24.98 2.82 -6.32
C SER A 401 -23.49 3.05 -6.55
N ALA A 402 -23.09 3.47 -7.76
CA ALA A 402 -21.71 3.80 -8.11
C ALA A 402 -21.14 4.97 -7.26
N PHE A 403 -21.89 6.08 -7.16
CA PHE A 403 -21.48 7.22 -6.32
C PHE A 403 -21.44 6.87 -4.83
N ARG A 404 -22.36 6.03 -4.34
CA ARG A 404 -22.37 5.57 -2.94
C ARG A 404 -21.20 4.65 -2.62
N GLU A 405 -20.87 3.71 -3.50
CA GLU A 405 -19.71 2.82 -3.36
C GLU A 405 -18.43 3.66 -3.21
N LEU A 406 -18.18 4.57 -4.16
CA LEU A 406 -17.03 5.47 -4.12
C LEU A 406 -16.99 6.31 -2.83
N LYS A 407 -18.09 6.99 -2.48
CA LYS A 407 -18.16 7.90 -1.32
C LYS A 407 -18.11 7.21 0.04
N ILE A 408 -18.53 5.95 0.17
CA ILE A 408 -18.57 5.24 1.46
C ILE A 408 -17.37 4.30 1.63
N GLN A 409 -16.93 3.63 0.58
CA GLN A 409 -15.96 2.53 0.69
C GLN A 409 -14.53 2.92 0.30
N ARG A 410 -14.37 3.83 -0.67
CA ARG A 410 -13.07 4.07 -1.32
C ARG A 410 -12.47 5.45 -1.05
N ILE A 411 -13.29 6.51 -0.98
CA ILE A 411 -12.77 7.88 -1.00
C ILE A 411 -11.89 8.22 0.21
N ASP A 412 -12.19 7.73 1.42
CA ASP A 412 -11.37 8.02 2.62
C ASP A 412 -9.96 7.42 2.50
N MET A 413 -9.85 6.21 1.96
CA MET A 413 -8.57 5.55 1.64
C MET A 413 -7.81 6.33 0.56
N ILE A 414 -8.48 6.67 -0.55
CA ILE A 414 -7.85 7.43 -1.64
C ILE A 414 -7.35 8.79 -1.13
N THR A 415 -8.11 9.52 -0.31
CA THR A 415 -7.62 10.79 0.25
C THR A 415 -6.44 10.62 1.21
N SER A 416 -6.38 9.51 1.95
CA SER A 416 -5.19 9.19 2.75
C SER A 416 -3.96 8.90 1.89
N ASP A 417 -4.13 8.28 0.72
CA ASP A 417 -3.03 8.01 -0.20
C ASP A 417 -2.54 9.30 -0.88
N LEU A 418 -3.47 10.14 -1.36
CA LEU A 418 -3.15 11.43 -1.99
C LEU A 418 -2.44 12.38 -1.00
N SER A 419 -2.79 12.36 0.29
CA SER A 419 -2.11 13.19 1.30
C SER A 419 -0.72 12.66 1.65
N CYS A 420 -0.51 11.34 1.71
CA CYS A 420 0.81 10.72 1.84
C CYS A 420 1.71 11.04 0.64
N LEU A 421 1.18 10.96 -0.59
CA LEU A 421 1.88 11.34 -1.82
C LEU A 421 2.24 12.84 -1.84
N ALA A 422 1.30 13.72 -1.48
CA ALA A 422 1.54 15.15 -1.38
C ALA A 422 2.60 15.48 -0.30
N TYR A 423 2.54 14.81 0.85
CA TYR A 423 3.55 14.92 1.92
C TYR A 423 4.93 14.50 1.42
N GLY A 424 5.08 13.32 0.83
CA GLY A 424 6.34 12.82 0.27
C GLY A 424 6.91 13.76 -0.82
N ARG A 425 6.05 14.25 -1.71
CA ARG A 425 6.39 15.26 -2.72
C ARG A 425 6.89 16.56 -2.09
N GLY A 426 6.23 17.01 -1.03
CA GLY A 426 6.58 18.21 -0.28
C GLY A 426 7.92 18.09 0.46
N SER A 427 8.19 16.95 1.09
CA SER A 427 9.50 16.62 1.67
C SER A 427 10.59 16.68 0.60
N TYR A 428 10.37 16.04 -0.56
CA TYR A 428 11.34 16.01 -1.66
C TYR A 428 11.67 17.41 -2.19
N LEU A 429 10.65 18.21 -2.50
CA LEU A 429 10.80 19.59 -3.01
C LEU A 429 11.42 20.57 -1.99
N ALA A 430 11.42 20.24 -0.70
CA ALA A 430 12.00 21.09 0.33
C ALA A 430 13.53 21.01 0.42
N LEU A 431 14.12 19.93 -0.10
CA LEU A 431 15.55 19.65 -0.04
C LEU A 431 16.33 20.36 -1.16
N SER A 432 17.63 20.55 -0.97
CA SER A 432 18.49 21.13 -2.00
C SER A 432 18.92 20.07 -3.02
N PRO A 433 19.08 20.43 -4.31
CA PRO A 433 19.67 19.52 -5.31
C PRO A 433 21.02 18.98 -4.84
N GLY A 434 21.25 17.68 -5.00
CA GLY A 434 22.47 17.01 -4.55
C GLY A 434 22.55 16.69 -3.05
N SER A 435 21.58 17.13 -2.22
CA SER A 435 21.42 16.59 -0.86
C SER A 435 21.25 15.07 -0.92
N GLN A 436 21.85 14.33 0.02
CA GLN A 436 21.71 12.89 0.08
C GLN A 436 20.46 12.52 0.89
N ILE A 437 19.65 11.59 0.38
CA ILE A 437 18.43 11.08 0.99
C ILE A 437 18.44 9.54 1.04
N CYS A 438 17.78 8.97 2.03
CA CYS A 438 17.44 7.56 2.06
C CYS A 438 15.93 7.37 2.13
N TRP A 439 15.45 6.28 1.54
CA TRP A 439 14.08 5.80 1.70
C TRP A 439 13.92 5.08 3.05
N ILE A 440 12.83 5.34 3.77
CA ILE A 440 12.49 4.69 5.03
C ILE A 440 11.12 4.02 4.89
N VAL A 441 11.11 2.69 4.98
CA VAL A 441 9.88 1.89 5.00
C VAL A 441 9.13 2.10 6.32
N ASP A 442 7.82 2.34 6.23
CA ASP A 442 6.94 2.40 7.40
C ASP A 442 6.67 0.98 7.92
N PRO A 443 7.08 0.64 9.16
CA PRO A 443 6.86 -0.70 9.71
C PRO A 443 5.39 -1.11 9.86
N ASN A 444 4.47 -0.13 9.81
CA ASN A 444 3.03 -0.31 9.91
C ASN A 444 2.32 -0.16 8.54
N GLY A 445 3.07 0.10 7.46
CA GLY A 445 2.55 0.12 6.10
C GLY A 445 2.31 -1.29 5.54
N PRO A 446 1.63 -1.40 4.38
CA PRO A 446 1.59 -2.64 3.61
C PRO A 446 3.01 -3.05 3.17
N SER A 447 3.26 -4.35 3.09
CA SER A 447 4.50 -4.91 2.54
C SER A 447 4.65 -4.56 1.06
N CYS A 448 5.83 -4.12 0.65
CA CYS A 448 6.09 -3.61 -0.69
C CYS A 448 7.55 -3.87 -1.06
N ALA A 449 7.78 -4.73 -2.06
CA ALA A 449 9.13 -5.04 -2.55
C ALA A 449 9.85 -3.76 -3.01
N ASP A 450 9.20 -2.91 -3.81
CA ASP A 450 9.78 -1.66 -4.29
C ASP A 450 10.25 -0.73 -3.16
N ALA A 451 9.49 -0.64 -2.07
CA ALA A 451 9.85 0.19 -0.93
C ALA A 451 11.02 -0.41 -0.13
N GLU A 452 11.08 -1.74 -0.03
CA GLU A 452 12.19 -2.46 0.60
C GLU A 452 13.46 -2.28 -0.23
N ASP A 453 13.43 -2.49 -1.54
CA ASP A 453 14.55 -2.26 -2.47
C ASP A 453 15.04 -0.80 -2.46
N ASN A 454 14.13 0.17 -2.46
CA ASN A 454 14.49 1.59 -2.33
C ASN A 454 15.17 1.91 -0.99
N SER A 455 14.84 1.19 0.09
CA SER A 455 15.50 1.36 1.39
C SER A 455 16.89 0.69 1.47
N LEU A 456 17.12 -0.36 0.67
CA LEU A 456 18.40 -1.06 0.58
C LEU A 456 19.43 -0.30 -0.29
N ALA A 457 18.98 0.61 -1.14
CA ALA A 457 19.83 1.48 -1.98
C ALA A 457 20.85 2.32 -1.17
N GLY A 458 20.51 2.64 0.08
CA GLY A 458 21.27 3.59 0.90
C GLY A 458 21.11 5.04 0.40
N PRO A 459 22.13 5.89 0.62
CA PRO A 459 22.09 7.29 0.18
C PRO A 459 22.00 7.45 -1.35
N CYS A 460 20.96 8.15 -1.80
CA CYS A 460 20.73 8.61 -3.17
C CYS A 460 20.72 10.14 -3.20
N SER A 461 21.10 10.78 -4.31
CA SER A 461 21.07 12.25 -4.41
C SER A 461 19.66 12.74 -4.76
N VAL A 462 19.23 13.86 -4.19
CA VAL A 462 18.02 14.58 -4.65
C VAL A 462 18.22 14.99 -6.11
N GLY A 463 17.40 14.41 -6.99
CA GLY A 463 17.50 14.49 -8.45
C GLY A 463 17.72 13.14 -9.13
N ASP A 464 18.32 12.18 -8.43
CA ASP A 464 18.51 10.80 -8.90
C ASP A 464 17.29 9.95 -8.52
N GLU A 465 16.99 8.93 -9.34
CA GLU A 465 15.97 7.92 -9.02
C GLU A 465 16.51 6.87 -8.04
N PHE A 466 15.64 6.39 -7.14
CA PHE A 466 15.87 5.16 -6.39
C PHE A 466 15.79 3.94 -7.35
N PRO A 467 16.29 2.74 -6.96
CA PRO A 467 16.40 1.58 -7.86
C PRO A 467 15.14 1.20 -8.65
N THR A 468 13.95 1.52 -8.14
CA THR A 468 12.67 1.22 -8.79
C THR A 468 12.14 2.37 -9.66
N GLY A 469 12.95 3.38 -9.99
CA GLY A 469 12.56 4.57 -10.77
C GLY A 469 11.81 5.66 -9.99
N HIS A 470 11.52 5.45 -8.70
CA HIS A 470 10.83 6.45 -7.87
C HIS A 470 11.79 7.56 -7.41
N LEU A 471 11.36 8.82 -7.44
CA LEU A 471 12.11 9.95 -6.84
C LEU A 471 11.81 10.15 -5.34
N HIS A 472 10.59 9.77 -4.91
CA HIS A 472 10.11 9.87 -3.54
C HIS A 472 8.90 8.95 -3.33
N PRO A 473 8.53 8.63 -2.08
CA PRO A 473 7.26 7.97 -1.75
C PRO A 473 6.05 8.78 -2.26
N THR A 474 4.97 8.13 -2.68
CA THR A 474 4.62 6.70 -2.53
C THR A 474 4.99 5.84 -3.74
N CYS A 475 5.17 4.52 -3.56
CA CYS A 475 5.31 3.57 -4.69
C CYS A 475 3.96 3.10 -5.26
N HIS A 476 2.91 3.07 -4.44
CA HIS A 476 1.58 2.55 -4.80
C HIS A 476 0.52 3.06 -3.80
N GLY A 477 -0.77 2.82 -4.08
CA GLY A 477 -1.86 3.09 -3.14
C GLY A 477 -1.70 2.31 -1.83
N GLY A 478 -1.94 2.97 -0.70
CA GLY A 478 -1.66 2.46 0.65
C GLY A 478 -0.20 2.52 1.10
N CYS A 479 0.76 2.88 0.24
CA CYS A 479 2.16 3.02 0.66
C CYS A 479 2.34 4.20 1.62
N ARG A 480 3.07 3.98 2.72
CA ARG A 480 3.28 4.97 3.79
C ARG A 480 4.77 5.27 4.01
N CYS A 481 5.63 5.09 3.03
CA CYS A 481 7.07 5.32 3.23
C CYS A 481 7.41 6.82 3.36
N LEU A 482 8.61 7.12 3.87
CA LEU A 482 9.15 8.47 3.99
C LEU A 482 10.55 8.55 3.35
N ILE A 483 11.02 9.77 3.09
CA ILE A 483 12.44 10.04 2.85
C ILE A 483 13.04 10.77 4.07
N SER A 484 14.33 10.57 4.30
CA SER A 484 15.09 11.29 5.32
C SER A 484 16.43 11.75 4.74
N PRO A 485 16.84 13.01 4.99
CA PRO A 485 18.16 13.49 4.58
C PRO A 485 19.27 12.83 5.40
N VAL A 486 20.39 12.52 4.75
CA VAL A 486 21.55 11.87 5.39
C VAL A 486 22.46 12.91 6.01
N GLY A 487 22.55 12.93 7.34
CA GLY A 487 23.50 13.77 8.09
C GLY A 487 22.91 14.68 9.17
N ASP A 488 21.62 14.51 9.52
CA ASP A 488 20.95 15.16 10.65
C ASP A 488 20.81 14.22 11.87
#